data_AF-A0A1F9MXC8-F1
#
_entry.id   AF-A0A1F9MXC8-F1
#
_cell.length_a   1.000
_cell.length_b   1.000
_cell.length_c   1.000
_cell.angle_alpha   90.00
_cell.angle_beta   90.00
_cell.angle_gamma   90.00
#
_symmetry.space_group_name_H-M   'P 1'
#
loop_
_entity.id
_entity.type
_entity.pdbx_description
1 polymer ?
#
loop_
_entity_poly.entity_id
_entity_poly.type
_entity_poly.pdbx_seq_one_letter_code
_entity_poly.pdbx_strand_id
1 'polypeptide(L)'
;MRLRISPREKPKTRIPLLMVAVTAMVGATLVTVFAIGLPDLGDDISVTAQDIGSLGGNTTFAWSVNEFGVVVGYGDTASGQTVGFQWTADSGLVELPVLDGGTALAFAINNLGQIVGSATTATGVTHAVMWSPAGDIVDLGTWGAASALATGINDRGQVVGAAIDVAGTWRAVLWSQEGGVQLLGSLGGNNTMAADINNNGQIVGYGVTANRQWHGFLWADGEMIDLGTMGGSASFAAEINDDGMIAGSRLTANGMMQPATWQIDLSDGSLSAGALEATDGNSALYGVSSQGMYVGSGLVYAASFDAFRFELSPPVKLLPTPGGSYCDVESVNGVGQIAGWSSTSEGALHATLWRLSLETSVAASSQLDVLVNLVAMLADTGEIEAQALNPLSSKLQSSQAAVERDNLTAAINKLGAFQNDVGAQAGKKITQSAADALIAAAASIIATLEAAP
;
A
#
# COMPACT_ATOMS: atom_id res chain seq x y z
N MET A 1 -45.41 -16.16 42.70
CA MET A 1 -45.77 -15.45 41.46
C MET A 1 -44.89 -14.20 41.41
N ARG A 2 -43.57 -14.27 41.15
CA ARG A 2 -42.83 -14.48 39.88
C ARG A 2 -43.28 -13.55 38.74
N LEU A 3 -42.50 -12.50 38.49
CA LEU A 3 -42.23 -11.86 37.19
C LEU A 3 -40.94 -11.02 37.38
N ARG A 4 -39.79 -11.60 37.04
CA ARG A 4 -39.04 -11.52 35.77
C ARG A 4 -38.05 -10.34 35.78
N ILE A 5 -36.78 -10.68 36.01
CA ILE A 5 -35.60 -9.88 35.71
C ILE A 5 -34.93 -10.53 34.50
N SER A 6 -34.68 -9.76 33.43
CA SER A 6 -33.64 -9.94 32.40
C SER A 6 -33.71 -8.76 31.40
N PRO A 7 -32.65 -8.44 30.63
CA PRO A 7 -31.32 -8.03 31.10
C PRO A 7 -30.88 -6.68 30.50
N ARG A 8 -29.87 -6.08 31.15
CA ARG A 8 -29.09 -4.90 30.71
C ARG A 8 -28.67 -5.00 29.23
N GLU A 9 -29.01 -3.98 28.45
CA GLU A 9 -28.22 -3.61 27.27
C GLU A 9 -26.85 -3.11 27.75
N LYS A 10 -25.77 -3.67 27.19
CA LYS A 10 -24.41 -3.17 27.39
C LYS A 10 -24.28 -1.79 26.70
N PRO A 11 -23.62 -0.79 27.30
CA PRO A 11 -23.23 0.39 26.56
C PRO A 11 -22.22 -0.03 25.47
N LYS A 12 -22.47 0.37 24.22
CA LYS A 12 -21.43 0.43 23.19
C LYS A 12 -20.40 1.46 23.65
N THR A 13 -19.32 1.01 24.27
CA THR A 13 -18.13 1.83 24.46
C THR A 13 -17.53 2.10 23.09
N ARG A 14 -17.94 3.21 22.47
CA ARG A 14 -17.08 3.90 21.50
C ARG A 14 -15.88 4.37 22.30
N ILE A 15 -14.69 3.87 21.96
CA ILE A 15 -13.44 4.48 22.40
C ILE A 15 -13.45 5.89 21.80
N PRO A 16 -13.44 6.97 22.61
CA PRO A 16 -13.37 8.31 22.05
C PRO A 16 -12.00 8.48 21.39
N LEU A 17 -11.98 8.89 20.11
CA LEU A 17 -10.81 9.48 19.49
C LEU A 17 -10.35 10.63 20.39
N LEU A 18 -9.19 10.51 21.01
CA LEU A 18 -8.61 11.60 21.80
C LEU A 18 -7.88 12.53 20.83
N MET A 19 -8.55 13.57 20.35
CA MET A 19 -7.86 14.70 19.70
C MET A 19 -6.99 15.39 20.74
N VAL A 20 -5.67 15.24 20.64
CA VAL A 20 -4.71 15.99 21.45
C VAL A 20 -4.22 17.16 20.62
N ALA A 21 -4.66 18.38 20.97
CA ALA A 21 -4.10 19.59 20.39
C ALA A 21 -2.72 19.85 20.99
N VAL A 22 -1.65 19.61 20.23
CA VAL A 22 -0.30 20.01 20.62
C VAL A 22 -0.09 21.44 20.10
N THR A 23 0.05 22.38 21.02
CA THR A 23 0.34 23.79 20.66
C THR A 23 1.83 24.02 20.81
N ALA A 24 2.53 24.29 19.70
CA ALA A 24 3.93 24.70 19.71
C ALA A 24 4.04 26.12 19.15
N MET A 25 4.74 27.01 19.86
CA MET A 25 5.13 28.31 19.31
C MET A 25 6.38 28.14 18.45
N VAL A 26 6.27 28.45 17.15
CA VAL A 26 7.42 28.71 16.28
C VAL A 26 7.38 30.20 15.93
N GLY A 27 8.11 31.01 16.70
CA GLY A 27 7.99 32.48 16.64
C GLY A 27 6.69 33.00 17.26
N ALA A 28 6.23 34.17 16.82
CA ALA A 28 5.05 34.87 17.37
C ALA A 28 3.70 34.37 16.81
N THR A 29 3.67 33.25 16.09
CA THR A 29 2.46 32.72 15.46
C THR A 29 2.08 31.39 16.10
N LEU A 30 0.81 31.28 16.52
CA LEU A 30 0.25 30.05 17.08
C LEU A 30 -0.07 29.09 15.92
N VAL A 31 0.56 27.92 15.87
CA VAL A 31 0.18 26.83 14.95
C VAL A 31 -0.40 25.70 15.80
N THR A 32 -1.64 25.32 15.50
CA THR A 32 -2.31 24.17 16.13
C THR A 32 -2.25 23.02 15.13
N VAL A 33 -1.48 21.98 15.45
CA VAL A 33 -1.46 20.73 14.67
C VAL A 33 -2.42 19.75 15.33
N PHE A 34 -3.39 19.25 14.57
CA PHE A 34 -4.22 18.12 14.99
C PHE A 34 -3.48 16.84 14.64
N ALA A 35 -2.85 16.21 15.64
CA ALA A 35 -2.32 14.86 15.50
C ALA A 35 -3.43 13.86 15.84
N ILE A 36 -3.79 13.00 14.90
CA ILE A 36 -4.50 11.76 15.22
C ILE A 36 -3.45 10.87 15.88
N GLY A 37 -3.52 10.73 17.21
CA GLY A 37 -2.60 9.88 17.96
C GLY A 37 -2.88 8.42 17.64
N LEU A 38 -2.18 7.87 16.64
CA LEU A 38 -1.86 6.46 16.62
C LEU A 38 -0.91 6.17 17.80
N PRO A 39 -1.02 5.02 18.48
CA PRO A 39 -0.01 4.61 19.45
C PRO A 39 1.37 4.64 18.77
N ASP A 40 2.35 5.16 19.49
CA ASP A 40 3.75 5.19 19.09
C ASP A 40 4.25 3.74 18.91
N LEU A 41 4.29 3.28 17.66
CA LEU A 41 4.77 1.94 17.27
C LEU A 41 6.31 1.95 17.09
N GLY A 42 6.98 2.91 17.76
CA GLY A 42 8.34 3.37 17.55
C GLY A 42 9.43 2.30 17.48
N ASP A 43 9.32 1.23 18.27
CA ASP A 43 10.34 0.16 18.34
C ASP A 43 9.79 -1.27 18.15
N ASP A 44 8.45 -1.48 18.20
CA ASP A 44 7.82 -2.80 18.12
C ASP A 44 7.47 -3.25 16.69
N ILE A 45 7.98 -2.56 15.64
CA ILE A 45 7.76 -2.95 14.24
C ILE A 45 9.08 -3.40 13.62
N SER A 46 9.14 -4.68 13.29
CA SER A 46 10.18 -5.22 12.42
C SER A 46 9.88 -4.91 10.94
N VAL A 47 10.92 -4.64 10.16
CA VAL A 47 10.81 -4.50 8.71
C VAL A 47 11.64 -5.58 8.05
N THR A 48 11.01 -6.36 7.19
CA THR A 48 11.71 -7.31 6.32
C THR A 48 11.71 -6.77 4.90
N ALA A 49 12.82 -6.95 4.18
CA ALA A 49 12.91 -6.65 2.76
C ALA A 49 13.06 -7.97 1.99
N GLN A 50 12.23 -8.14 0.97
CA GLN A 50 12.31 -9.25 0.03
C GLN A 50 12.62 -8.71 -1.36
N ASP A 51 13.79 -9.05 -1.88
CA ASP A 51 14.03 -9.00 -3.31
C ASP A 51 13.08 -10.01 -3.99
N ILE A 52 12.15 -9.52 -4.81
CA ILE A 52 11.18 -10.35 -5.53
C ILE A 52 11.67 -10.77 -6.92
N GLY A 53 12.89 -10.37 -7.28
CA GLY A 53 13.66 -10.85 -8.42
C GLY A 53 13.62 -9.94 -9.64
N SER A 54 14.01 -10.52 -10.78
CA SER A 54 13.95 -9.88 -12.09
C SER A 54 13.32 -10.79 -13.14
N LEU A 55 12.98 -10.20 -14.29
CA LEU A 55 12.51 -10.92 -15.49
C LEU A 55 13.68 -11.45 -16.35
N GLY A 56 14.88 -11.54 -15.77
CA GLY A 56 16.10 -11.98 -16.44
C GLY A 56 16.93 -10.84 -17.07
N GLY A 57 16.46 -9.60 -17.03
CA GLY A 57 17.24 -8.40 -17.33
C GLY A 57 17.83 -7.75 -16.07
N ASN A 58 18.40 -6.55 -16.24
CA ASN A 58 19.11 -5.83 -15.18
C ASN A 58 18.24 -4.85 -14.37
N THR A 59 17.01 -4.59 -14.82
CA THR A 59 16.10 -3.67 -14.15
C THR A 59 14.73 -4.29 -13.97
N THR A 60 14.17 -4.16 -12.77
CA THR A 60 12.78 -4.52 -12.45
C THR A 60 12.33 -3.57 -11.33
N PHE A 61 11.21 -2.91 -11.53
CA PHE A 61 10.68 -1.86 -10.67
C PHE A 61 9.27 -2.22 -10.27
N ALA A 62 9.00 -2.38 -8.97
CA ALA A 62 7.62 -2.47 -8.49
C ALA A 62 7.06 -1.07 -8.26
N TRP A 63 5.83 -0.85 -8.73
CA TRP A 63 5.14 0.43 -8.67
C TRP A 63 3.97 0.42 -7.71
N SER A 64 3.19 -0.66 -7.67
CA SER A 64 1.96 -0.72 -6.89
C SER A 64 1.79 -2.06 -6.20
N VAL A 65 1.16 -2.04 -5.02
CA VAL A 65 0.75 -3.23 -4.27
C VAL A 65 -0.68 -3.07 -3.77
N ASN A 66 -1.54 -4.08 -4.01
CA ASN A 66 -2.91 -4.06 -3.49
C ASN A 66 -3.03 -4.71 -2.11
N GLU A 67 -4.22 -4.69 -1.50
CA GLU A 67 -4.48 -5.24 -0.15
C GLU A 67 -4.31 -6.77 -0.05
N PHE A 68 -4.21 -7.46 -1.19
CA PHE A 68 -3.98 -8.90 -1.25
C PHE A 68 -2.48 -9.25 -1.40
N GLY A 69 -1.61 -8.26 -1.45
CA GLY A 69 -0.17 -8.43 -1.62
C GLY A 69 0.24 -8.81 -3.04
N VAL A 70 -0.60 -8.50 -4.04
CA VAL A 70 -0.23 -8.58 -5.45
C VAL A 70 0.57 -7.32 -5.78
N VAL A 71 1.81 -7.52 -6.20
CA VAL A 71 2.73 -6.43 -6.57
C VAL A 71 2.79 -6.34 -8.09
N VAL A 72 2.68 -5.14 -8.64
CA VAL A 72 2.80 -4.90 -10.08
C VAL A 72 3.87 -3.87 -10.38
N GLY A 73 4.39 -3.95 -11.60
CA GLY A 73 5.44 -3.05 -12.05
C GLY A 73 5.92 -3.44 -13.44
N TYR A 74 7.15 -3.09 -13.78
CA TYR A 74 7.76 -3.50 -15.04
C TYR A 74 9.23 -3.82 -14.88
N GLY A 75 9.77 -4.57 -15.83
CA GLY A 75 11.19 -4.90 -15.86
C GLY A 75 11.67 -5.31 -17.24
N ASP A 76 12.98 -5.30 -17.40
CA ASP A 76 13.64 -5.80 -18.59
C ASP A 76 13.69 -7.33 -18.55
N THR A 77 13.26 -7.96 -19.63
CA THR A 77 13.41 -9.40 -19.84
C THR A 77 14.84 -9.74 -20.25
N ALA A 78 15.20 -11.02 -20.17
CA ALA A 78 16.48 -11.51 -20.71
C ALA A 78 16.68 -11.21 -22.21
N SER A 79 15.60 -10.96 -22.95
CA SER A 79 15.62 -10.59 -24.37
C SER A 79 15.87 -9.09 -24.62
N GLY A 80 15.86 -8.27 -23.56
CA GLY A 80 15.99 -6.81 -23.62
C GLY A 80 14.67 -6.06 -23.88
N GLN A 81 13.53 -6.76 -23.90
CA GLN A 81 12.21 -6.13 -23.93
C GLN A 81 11.77 -5.72 -22.53
N THR A 82 11.26 -4.50 -22.35
CA THR A 82 10.62 -4.07 -21.10
C THR A 82 9.14 -4.45 -21.10
N VAL A 83 8.72 -5.25 -20.12
CA VAL A 83 7.34 -5.73 -19.97
C VAL A 83 6.81 -5.48 -18.56
N GLY A 84 5.49 -5.36 -18.45
CA GLY A 84 4.82 -5.31 -17.16
C GLY A 84 4.91 -6.68 -16.47
N PHE A 85 4.82 -6.70 -15.15
CA PHE A 85 4.71 -7.93 -14.39
C PHE A 85 3.64 -7.83 -13.31
N GLN A 86 3.18 -9.00 -12.87
CA GLN A 86 2.54 -9.19 -11.58
C GLN A 86 3.36 -10.18 -10.75
N TRP A 87 3.41 -9.98 -9.44
CA TRP A 87 4.04 -10.87 -8.50
C TRP A 87 3.06 -11.24 -7.39
N THR A 88 3.08 -12.52 -7.02
CA THR A 88 2.45 -13.02 -5.79
C THR A 88 3.41 -13.97 -5.09
N ALA A 89 3.21 -14.21 -3.79
CA ALA A 89 4.01 -15.18 -3.05
C ALA A 89 3.90 -16.60 -3.64
N ASP A 90 2.75 -16.96 -4.23
CA ASP A 90 2.49 -18.30 -4.77
C ASP A 90 3.06 -18.49 -6.18
N SER A 91 2.95 -17.47 -7.03
CA SER A 91 3.34 -17.55 -8.45
C SER A 91 4.74 -17.04 -8.75
N GLY A 92 5.33 -16.24 -7.85
CA GLY A 92 6.51 -15.44 -8.17
C GLY A 92 6.21 -14.38 -9.24
N LEU A 93 7.27 -13.89 -9.89
CA LEU A 93 7.18 -12.91 -10.98
C LEU A 93 6.58 -13.56 -12.24
N VAL A 94 5.51 -12.97 -12.74
CA VAL A 94 4.83 -13.39 -13.97
C VAL A 94 4.73 -12.19 -14.90
N GLU A 95 5.21 -12.35 -16.13
CA GLU A 95 5.12 -11.34 -17.18
C GLU A 95 3.65 -11.09 -17.57
N LEU A 96 3.31 -9.81 -17.77
CA LEU A 96 2.03 -9.40 -18.31
C LEU A 96 2.09 -9.37 -19.85
N PRO A 97 1.01 -9.76 -20.56
CA PRO A 97 0.97 -9.67 -22.02
C PRO A 97 1.21 -8.25 -22.53
N VAL A 98 1.80 -8.16 -23.72
CA VAL A 98 1.96 -6.91 -24.49
C VAL A 98 0.93 -6.86 -25.62
N LEU A 99 0.67 -5.68 -26.20
CA LEU A 99 -0.25 -5.53 -27.33
C LEU A 99 0.30 -6.21 -28.60
N ASP A 100 1.26 -5.58 -29.29
CA ASP A 100 1.78 -6.04 -30.58
C ASP A 100 3.31 -6.25 -30.55
N GLY A 101 3.84 -6.75 -29.43
CA GLY A 101 5.29 -6.99 -29.27
C GLY A 101 6.13 -5.76 -28.89
N GLY A 102 5.48 -4.64 -28.55
CA GLY A 102 6.16 -3.44 -28.03
C GLY A 102 6.48 -3.55 -26.54
N THR A 103 6.80 -2.42 -25.90
CA THR A 103 6.99 -2.32 -24.45
C THR A 103 5.64 -2.23 -23.75
N ALA A 104 5.56 -2.73 -22.52
CA ALA A 104 4.43 -2.46 -21.65
C ALA A 104 4.90 -2.19 -20.22
N LEU A 105 4.25 -1.26 -19.54
CA LEU A 105 4.58 -0.81 -18.20
C LEU A 105 3.31 -0.86 -17.37
N ALA A 106 3.31 -1.58 -16.25
CA ALA A 106 2.21 -1.56 -15.28
C ALA A 106 2.54 -0.56 -14.16
N PHE A 107 1.58 0.29 -13.81
CA PHE A 107 1.76 1.38 -12.85
C PHE A 107 0.86 1.25 -11.63
N ALA A 108 -0.37 0.76 -11.78
CA ALA A 108 -1.31 0.63 -10.66
C ALA A 108 -2.16 -0.64 -10.74
N ILE A 109 -2.61 -1.11 -9.58
CA ILE A 109 -3.49 -2.28 -9.42
C ILE A 109 -4.59 -1.96 -8.39
N ASN A 110 -5.82 -2.39 -8.66
CA ASN A 110 -6.92 -2.32 -7.69
C ASN A 110 -7.11 -3.65 -6.92
N ASN A 111 -8.00 -3.67 -5.93
CA ASN A 111 -8.27 -4.87 -5.12
C ASN A 111 -9.06 -5.95 -5.88
N LEU A 112 -9.61 -5.63 -7.05
CA LEU A 112 -10.22 -6.61 -7.95
C LEU A 112 -9.19 -7.32 -8.84
N GLY A 113 -7.92 -6.93 -8.77
CA GLY A 113 -6.84 -7.50 -9.58
C GLY A 113 -6.77 -6.94 -11.01
N GLN A 114 -7.42 -5.80 -11.27
CA GLN A 114 -7.26 -5.07 -12.53
C GLN A 114 -6.01 -4.21 -12.43
N ILE A 115 -5.18 -4.28 -13.46
CA ILE A 115 -3.90 -3.57 -13.53
C ILE A 115 -3.99 -2.56 -14.65
N VAL A 116 -3.47 -1.35 -14.48
CA VAL A 116 -3.42 -0.33 -15.53
C VAL A 116 -2.00 0.15 -15.78
N GLY A 117 -1.79 0.67 -16.97
CA GLY A 117 -0.50 1.16 -17.37
C GLY A 117 -0.45 1.73 -18.78
N SER A 118 0.69 1.55 -19.43
CA SER A 118 0.89 1.97 -20.82
C SER A 118 1.55 0.87 -21.64
N ALA A 119 1.24 0.82 -22.93
CA ALA A 119 1.91 -0.07 -23.88
C ALA A 119 2.16 0.61 -25.21
N THR A 120 3.29 0.31 -25.83
CA THR A 120 3.62 0.82 -27.17
C THR A 120 3.14 -0.17 -28.23
N THR A 121 2.41 0.32 -29.23
CA THR A 121 1.96 -0.48 -30.38
C THR A 121 3.13 -0.74 -31.35
N ALA A 122 2.94 -1.65 -32.32
CA ALA A 122 3.92 -1.90 -33.37
C ALA A 122 4.28 -0.64 -34.21
N THR A 123 3.42 0.39 -34.19
CA THR A 123 3.67 1.68 -34.88
C THR A 123 4.41 2.71 -34.02
N GLY A 124 4.75 2.38 -32.77
CA GLY A 124 5.44 3.28 -31.84
C GLY A 124 4.52 4.22 -31.05
N VAL A 125 3.20 4.08 -31.17
CA VAL A 125 2.23 4.89 -30.42
C VAL A 125 2.01 4.28 -29.04
N THR A 126 2.13 5.09 -27.98
CA THR A 126 1.84 4.67 -26.60
C THR A 126 0.35 4.80 -26.31
N HIS A 127 -0.28 3.68 -25.95
CA HIS A 127 -1.67 3.57 -25.55
C HIS A 127 -1.76 3.37 -24.04
N ALA A 128 -2.85 3.87 -23.43
CA ALA A 128 -3.25 3.42 -22.12
C ALA A 128 -3.80 1.99 -22.23
N VAL A 129 -3.47 1.14 -21.26
CA VAL A 129 -3.90 -0.26 -21.26
C VAL A 129 -4.39 -0.69 -19.89
N MET A 130 -5.22 -1.73 -19.87
CA MET A 130 -5.66 -2.41 -18.66
C MET A 130 -5.48 -3.93 -18.82
N TRP A 131 -4.87 -4.60 -17.85
CA TRP A 131 -4.90 -6.04 -17.75
C TRP A 131 -6.05 -6.47 -16.83
N SER A 132 -6.83 -7.43 -17.30
CA SER A 132 -7.88 -8.06 -16.50
C SER A 132 -7.28 -9.01 -15.45
N PRO A 133 -8.05 -9.39 -14.42
CA PRO A 133 -7.59 -10.39 -13.44
C PRO A 133 -7.30 -11.77 -14.06
N ALA A 134 -7.86 -12.05 -15.25
CA ALA A 134 -7.57 -13.26 -16.02
C ALA A 134 -6.24 -13.19 -16.79
N GLY A 135 -5.57 -12.04 -16.81
CA GLY A 135 -4.32 -11.79 -17.52
C GLY A 135 -4.49 -11.17 -18.91
N ASP A 136 -5.70 -11.03 -19.43
CA ASP A 136 -5.93 -10.44 -20.76
C ASP A 136 -5.63 -8.94 -20.79
N ILE A 137 -4.89 -8.49 -21.81
CA ILE A 137 -4.64 -7.06 -22.06
C ILE A 137 -5.79 -6.43 -22.87
N VAL A 138 -6.26 -5.28 -22.41
CA VAL A 138 -7.28 -4.44 -23.05
C VAL A 138 -6.65 -3.11 -23.44
N ASP A 139 -6.73 -2.77 -24.72
CA ASP A 139 -6.31 -1.48 -25.24
C ASP A 139 -7.36 -0.40 -24.92
N LEU A 140 -7.01 0.58 -24.09
CA LEU A 140 -7.87 1.74 -23.79
C LEU A 140 -7.65 2.89 -24.78
N GLY A 141 -6.70 2.72 -25.71
CA GLY A 141 -6.35 3.66 -26.77
C GLY A 141 -5.57 4.86 -26.27
N THR A 142 -5.61 5.93 -27.07
CA THR A 142 -4.95 7.22 -26.77
C THR A 142 -5.89 8.24 -26.13
N TRP A 143 -7.12 7.82 -25.79
CA TRP A 143 -8.21 8.71 -25.37
C TRP A 143 -8.48 9.88 -26.35
N GLY A 144 -8.22 9.64 -27.64
CA GLY A 144 -8.41 10.64 -28.71
C GLY A 144 -7.23 11.59 -28.93
N ALA A 145 -6.09 11.38 -28.26
CA ALA A 145 -4.88 12.16 -28.42
C ALA A 145 -3.80 11.42 -29.24
N ALA A 146 -2.56 11.93 -29.25
CA ALA A 146 -1.44 11.32 -29.96
C ALA A 146 -0.85 10.13 -29.19
N SER A 147 -0.88 10.16 -27.86
CA SER A 147 -0.56 9.03 -26.99
C SER A 147 -1.30 9.17 -25.66
N ALA A 148 -1.33 8.10 -24.85
CA ALA A 148 -1.89 8.12 -23.51
C ALA A 148 -1.17 7.17 -22.56
N LEU A 149 -1.32 7.41 -21.26
CA LEU A 149 -0.89 6.52 -20.19
C LEU A 149 -1.90 6.52 -19.05
N ALA A 150 -2.19 5.34 -18.50
CA ALA A 150 -3.01 5.18 -17.29
C ALA A 150 -2.12 5.01 -16.07
N THR A 151 -2.33 5.82 -15.02
CA THR A 151 -1.49 5.86 -13.83
C THR A 151 -2.18 5.35 -12.57
N GLY A 152 -3.50 5.44 -12.49
CA GLY A 152 -4.27 5.07 -11.31
C GLY A 152 -5.58 4.38 -11.69
N ILE A 153 -6.06 3.52 -10.80
CA ILE A 153 -7.31 2.78 -10.93
C ILE A 153 -7.93 2.53 -9.56
N ASN A 154 -9.26 2.69 -9.44
CA ASN A 154 -9.99 2.35 -8.23
C ASN A 154 -10.80 1.05 -8.37
N ASP A 155 -11.43 0.57 -7.30
CA ASP A 155 -12.20 -0.68 -7.28
C ASP A 155 -13.53 -0.60 -8.06
N ARG A 156 -13.91 0.58 -8.55
CA ARG A 156 -15.03 0.77 -9.49
C ARG A 156 -14.60 0.61 -10.95
N GLY A 157 -13.31 0.33 -11.21
CA GLY A 157 -12.75 0.25 -12.56
C GLY A 157 -12.65 1.60 -13.26
N GLN A 158 -12.66 2.70 -12.50
CA GLN A 158 -12.37 4.03 -13.03
C GLN A 158 -10.86 4.20 -13.12
N VAL A 159 -10.39 4.65 -14.27
CA VAL A 159 -8.96 4.76 -14.60
C VAL A 159 -8.61 6.22 -14.81
N VAL A 160 -7.48 6.65 -14.29
CA VAL A 160 -6.96 8.01 -14.50
C VAL A 160 -5.59 8.00 -15.15
N GLY A 161 -5.20 9.14 -15.71
CA GLY A 161 -3.86 9.35 -16.24
C GLY A 161 -3.77 10.59 -17.12
N ALA A 162 -2.96 10.52 -18.17
CA ALA A 162 -2.76 11.62 -19.11
C ALA A 162 -2.93 11.21 -20.58
N ALA A 163 -3.68 12.02 -21.32
CA ALA A 163 -3.65 12.05 -22.77
C ALA A 163 -2.64 13.11 -23.24
N ILE A 164 -1.83 12.79 -24.25
CA ILE A 164 -0.73 13.63 -24.73
C ILE A 164 -0.99 13.98 -26.19
N ASP A 165 -1.09 15.27 -26.51
CA ASP A 165 -1.29 15.72 -27.88
C ASP A 165 0.02 15.71 -28.71
N VAL A 166 -0.08 16.01 -30.01
CA VAL A 166 1.06 16.03 -30.93
C VAL A 166 2.13 17.08 -30.58
N ALA A 167 1.79 18.09 -29.76
CA ALA A 167 2.72 19.09 -29.28
C ALA A 167 3.37 18.71 -27.93
N GLY A 168 3.02 17.54 -27.38
CA GLY A 168 3.50 17.06 -26.08
C GLY A 168 2.73 17.62 -24.89
N THR A 169 1.54 18.19 -25.11
CA THR A 169 0.71 18.78 -24.06
C THR A 169 -0.08 17.71 -23.31
N TRP A 170 0.02 17.68 -21.99
CA TRP A 170 -0.64 16.67 -21.16
C TRP A 170 -2.02 17.15 -20.70
N ARG A 171 -3.01 16.26 -20.78
CA ARG A 171 -4.38 16.48 -20.29
C ARG A 171 -4.76 15.36 -19.34
N ALA A 172 -5.09 15.71 -18.11
CA ALA A 172 -5.60 14.76 -17.14
C ALA A 172 -6.93 14.16 -17.60
N VAL A 173 -7.02 12.84 -17.56
CA VAL A 173 -8.17 12.06 -18.02
C VAL A 173 -8.73 11.22 -16.87
N LEU A 174 -10.05 11.11 -16.83
CA LEU A 174 -10.81 10.04 -16.17
C LEU A 174 -11.47 9.20 -17.26
N TRP A 175 -11.27 7.89 -17.21
CA TRP A 175 -11.91 6.91 -18.06
C TRP A 175 -12.74 5.94 -17.22
N SER A 176 -13.89 5.54 -17.73
CA SER A 176 -14.62 4.38 -17.23
C SER A 176 -15.31 3.67 -18.39
N GLN A 177 -15.60 2.38 -18.20
CA GLN A 177 -16.29 1.61 -19.22
C GLN A 177 -17.69 2.19 -19.56
N GLU A 178 -18.41 2.70 -18.56
CA GLU A 178 -19.76 3.26 -18.72
C GLU A 178 -19.75 4.72 -19.19
N GLY A 179 -18.84 5.54 -18.65
CA GLY A 179 -18.79 6.98 -18.91
C GLY A 179 -17.90 7.40 -20.08
N GLY A 180 -17.06 6.49 -20.58
CA GLY A 180 -16.05 6.82 -21.59
C GLY A 180 -14.96 7.75 -21.03
N VAL A 181 -14.40 8.59 -21.91
CA VAL A 181 -13.31 9.51 -21.61
C VAL A 181 -13.85 10.87 -21.15
N GLN A 182 -13.37 11.36 -20.02
CA GLN A 182 -13.61 12.70 -19.50
C GLN A 182 -12.28 13.43 -19.26
N LEU A 183 -12.17 14.65 -19.78
CA LEU A 183 -11.07 15.56 -19.43
C LEU A 183 -11.38 16.26 -18.11
N LEU A 184 -10.40 16.31 -17.19
CA LEU A 184 -10.59 16.90 -15.86
C LEU A 184 -10.45 18.43 -15.84
N GLY A 185 -9.98 19.04 -16.93
CA GLY A 185 -9.72 20.48 -17.04
C GLY A 185 -8.28 20.87 -16.70
N SER A 186 -8.08 22.13 -16.28
CA SER A 186 -6.77 22.65 -15.87
C SER A 186 -6.86 23.75 -14.82
N LEU A 187 -5.72 24.03 -14.17
CA LEU A 187 -5.53 25.17 -13.27
C LEU A 187 -5.31 26.50 -14.02
N GLY A 188 -5.73 26.57 -15.28
CA GLY A 188 -5.56 27.74 -16.17
C GLY A 188 -4.31 27.73 -17.04
N GLY A 189 -3.43 26.74 -16.88
CA GLY A 189 -2.27 26.51 -17.76
C GLY A 189 -2.47 25.34 -18.72
N ASN A 190 -1.38 24.95 -19.39
CA ASN A 190 -1.41 24.03 -20.52
C ASN A 190 -1.18 22.56 -20.18
N ASN A 191 -0.65 22.19 -19.02
CA ASN A 191 -0.39 20.77 -18.71
C ASN A 191 -1.17 20.36 -17.47
N THR A 192 -1.80 19.20 -17.51
CA THR A 192 -2.37 18.50 -16.35
C THR A 192 -2.13 17.02 -16.44
N MET A 193 -1.87 16.39 -15.30
CA MET A 193 -1.73 14.95 -15.15
C MET A 193 -2.46 14.51 -13.89
N ALA A 194 -3.36 13.54 -14.03
CA ALA A 194 -3.87 12.80 -12.89
C ALA A 194 -2.81 11.75 -12.53
N ALA A 195 -2.47 11.67 -11.24
CA ALA A 195 -1.54 10.69 -10.71
C ALA A 195 -2.31 9.48 -10.17
N ASP A 196 -3.32 9.72 -9.35
CA ASP A 196 -4.03 8.67 -8.62
C ASP A 196 -5.52 8.97 -8.38
N ILE A 197 -6.31 7.93 -8.05
CA ILE A 197 -7.76 7.98 -7.79
C ILE A 197 -8.16 7.03 -6.67
N ASN A 198 -8.91 7.53 -5.68
CA ASN A 198 -9.46 6.70 -4.61
C ASN A 198 -10.86 6.13 -4.94
N ASN A 199 -11.41 5.28 -4.07
CA ASN A 199 -12.72 4.63 -4.27
C ASN A 199 -13.90 5.59 -4.16
N ASN A 200 -13.70 6.76 -3.55
CA ASN A 200 -14.69 7.85 -3.57
C ASN A 200 -14.74 8.55 -4.95
N GLY A 201 -13.74 8.34 -5.81
CA GLY A 201 -13.61 8.99 -7.12
C GLY A 201 -12.97 10.37 -7.03
N GLN A 202 -12.30 10.65 -5.92
CA GLN A 202 -11.44 11.82 -5.78
C GLN A 202 -10.12 11.52 -6.50
N ILE A 203 -9.68 12.46 -7.34
CA ILE A 203 -8.51 12.30 -8.20
C ILE A 203 -7.47 13.32 -7.78
N VAL A 204 -6.23 12.89 -7.72
CA VAL A 204 -5.11 13.71 -7.28
C VAL A 204 -4.07 13.77 -8.40
N GLY A 205 -3.32 14.86 -8.47
CA GLY A 205 -2.30 15.03 -9.50
C GLY A 205 -1.69 16.41 -9.50
N TYR A 206 -1.19 16.85 -10.64
CA TYR A 206 -0.55 18.15 -10.77
C TYR A 206 -0.81 18.82 -12.12
N GLY A 207 -0.76 20.14 -12.12
CA GLY A 207 -1.07 20.96 -13.28
C GLY A 207 -0.31 22.27 -13.30
N VAL A 208 -0.16 22.82 -14.50
CA VAL A 208 0.37 24.16 -14.70
C VAL A 208 -0.76 25.17 -14.52
N THR A 209 -0.51 26.17 -13.69
CA THR A 209 -1.44 27.28 -13.46
C THR A 209 -1.34 28.35 -14.55
N ALA A 210 -2.26 29.33 -14.56
CA ALA A 210 -2.20 30.47 -15.49
C ALA A 210 -0.91 31.30 -15.39
N ASN A 211 -0.23 31.29 -14.22
CA ASN A 211 1.03 32.00 -14.00
C ASN A 211 2.28 31.12 -14.28
N ARG A 212 2.08 29.92 -14.86
CA ARG A 212 3.13 28.97 -15.26
C ARG A 212 3.86 28.30 -14.09
N GLN A 213 3.18 28.11 -12.96
CA GLN A 213 3.69 27.34 -11.82
C GLN A 213 3.08 25.93 -11.80
N TRP A 214 3.84 24.95 -11.34
CA TRP A 214 3.35 23.58 -11.12
C TRP A 214 2.70 23.47 -9.75
N HIS A 215 1.43 23.14 -9.71
CA HIS A 215 0.68 22.97 -8.48
C HIS A 215 0.04 21.59 -8.45
N GLY A 216 0.03 20.97 -7.27
CA GLY A 216 -0.83 19.83 -6.99
C GLY A 216 -2.29 20.24 -7.11
N PHE A 217 -3.15 19.33 -7.57
CA PHE A 217 -4.59 19.52 -7.56
C PHE A 217 -5.29 18.33 -6.92
N LEU A 218 -6.50 18.61 -6.42
CA LEU A 218 -7.53 17.64 -6.11
C LEU A 218 -8.68 17.86 -7.10
N TRP A 219 -9.20 16.82 -7.70
CA TRP A 219 -10.44 16.85 -8.47
C TRP A 219 -11.49 16.05 -7.73
N ALA A 220 -12.60 16.72 -7.39
CA ALA A 220 -13.72 16.15 -6.66
C ALA A 220 -15.01 16.83 -7.12
N ASP A 221 -16.10 16.05 -7.21
CA ASP A 221 -17.43 16.55 -7.55
C ASP A 221 -17.50 17.38 -8.84
N GLY A 222 -16.65 17.07 -9.84
CA GLY A 222 -16.62 17.79 -11.11
C GLY A 222 -15.66 18.99 -11.15
N GLU A 223 -15.06 19.37 -10.04
CA GLU A 223 -14.25 20.58 -9.91
C GLU A 223 -12.78 20.27 -9.62
N MET A 224 -11.88 21.07 -10.19
CA MET A 224 -10.44 21.01 -9.93
C MET A 224 -10.08 22.08 -8.89
N ILE A 225 -9.58 21.64 -7.75
CA ILE A 225 -9.16 22.44 -6.61
C ILE A 225 -7.63 22.52 -6.61
N ASP A 226 -7.11 23.75 -6.62
CA ASP A 226 -5.67 24.03 -6.49
C ASP A 226 -5.22 23.78 -5.05
N LEU A 227 -4.26 22.87 -4.85
CA LEU A 227 -3.69 22.56 -3.53
C LEU A 227 -2.61 23.56 -3.08
N GLY A 228 -2.18 24.45 -3.98
CA GLY A 228 -1.14 25.45 -3.75
C GLY A 228 0.24 24.83 -3.49
N THR A 229 1.23 25.68 -3.23
CA THR A 229 2.64 25.27 -3.07
C THR A 229 3.12 25.28 -1.62
N MET A 230 2.24 25.57 -0.66
CA MET A 230 2.61 25.81 0.76
C MET A 230 3.68 26.91 0.91
N GLY A 231 3.65 27.94 0.05
CA GLY A 231 4.66 29.01 0.01
C GLY A 231 5.95 28.66 -0.75
N GLY A 232 5.99 27.49 -1.39
CA GLY A 232 7.06 27.04 -2.28
C GLY A 232 6.92 27.52 -3.73
N SER A 233 7.81 27.03 -4.60
CA SER A 233 7.80 27.32 -6.04
C SER A 233 6.99 26.32 -6.88
N ALA A 234 6.76 25.10 -6.36
CA ALA A 234 5.91 24.08 -6.97
C ALA A 234 5.38 23.08 -5.94
N SER A 235 4.35 22.31 -6.31
CA SER A 235 3.87 21.13 -5.59
C SER A 235 3.36 20.04 -6.51
N PHE A 236 3.38 18.80 -6.03
CA PHE A 236 2.97 17.60 -6.75
C PHE A 236 2.26 16.65 -5.78
N ALA A 237 0.99 16.32 -6.06
CA ALA A 237 0.27 15.26 -5.35
C ALA A 237 0.46 13.95 -6.12
N ALA A 238 0.83 12.88 -5.42
CA ALA A 238 1.23 11.59 -5.99
C ALA A 238 0.18 10.50 -5.77
N GLU A 239 -0.28 10.31 -4.54
CA GLU A 239 -1.22 9.24 -4.15
C GLU A 239 -2.26 9.75 -3.16
N ILE A 240 -3.47 9.18 -3.19
CA ILE A 240 -4.58 9.51 -2.31
C ILE A 240 -5.26 8.25 -1.75
N ASN A 241 -5.48 8.19 -0.44
CA ASN A 241 -6.26 7.10 0.16
C ASN A 241 -7.77 7.42 0.23
N ASP A 242 -8.58 6.43 0.63
CA ASP A 242 -10.04 6.56 0.75
C ASP A 242 -10.49 7.53 1.87
N ASP A 243 -9.61 7.84 2.82
CA ASP A 243 -9.84 8.82 3.89
C ASP A 243 -9.45 10.25 3.49
N GLY A 244 -9.03 10.48 2.24
CA GLY A 244 -8.65 11.78 1.72
C GLY A 244 -7.28 12.29 2.18
N MET A 245 -6.42 11.39 2.67
CA MET A 245 -5.00 11.67 2.90
C MET A 245 -4.25 11.60 1.58
N ILE A 246 -3.36 12.56 1.36
CA ILE A 246 -2.61 12.72 0.11
C ILE A 246 -1.12 12.77 0.40
N ALA A 247 -0.37 11.91 -0.27
CA ALA A 247 1.09 11.92 -0.32
C ALA A 247 1.58 12.76 -1.51
N GLY A 248 2.72 13.42 -1.34
CA GLY A 248 3.44 14.03 -2.46
C GLY A 248 4.65 14.85 -2.04
N SER A 249 4.93 15.89 -2.80
CA SER A 249 6.08 16.76 -2.59
C SER A 249 5.80 18.23 -2.91
N ARG A 250 6.69 19.09 -2.41
CA ARG A 250 6.76 20.50 -2.78
C ARG A 250 8.19 20.91 -3.09
N LEU A 251 8.36 21.88 -3.96
CA LEU A 251 9.63 22.59 -4.09
C LEU A 251 9.58 23.85 -3.24
N THR A 252 10.54 24.00 -2.35
CA THR A 252 10.76 25.24 -1.60
C THR A 252 11.14 26.40 -2.54
N ALA A 253 11.22 27.62 -1.99
CA ALA A 253 11.65 28.79 -2.75
C ALA A 253 13.10 28.69 -3.27
N ASN A 254 13.97 27.90 -2.61
CA ASN A 254 15.34 27.64 -3.06
C ASN A 254 15.47 26.37 -3.94
N GLY A 255 14.36 25.75 -4.36
CA GLY A 255 14.34 24.62 -5.28
C GLY A 255 14.61 23.26 -4.66
N MET A 256 14.56 23.14 -3.33
CA MET A 256 14.70 21.87 -2.63
C MET A 256 13.35 21.14 -2.62
N MET A 257 13.35 19.88 -3.01
CA MET A 257 12.16 19.03 -2.95
C MET A 257 11.98 18.53 -1.51
N GLN A 258 10.78 18.72 -0.95
CA GLN A 258 10.41 18.29 0.39
C GLN A 258 9.15 17.43 0.34
N PRO A 259 8.99 16.45 1.24
CA PRO A 259 7.79 15.66 1.35
C PRO A 259 6.64 16.55 1.84
N ALA A 260 5.48 16.35 1.25
CA ALA A 260 4.30 17.18 1.47
C ALA A 260 3.07 16.28 1.62
N THR A 261 2.18 16.67 2.53
CA THR A 261 0.92 15.99 2.80
C THR A 261 -0.23 16.97 2.67
N TRP A 262 -1.36 16.46 2.19
CA TRP A 262 -2.63 17.16 2.24
C TRP A 262 -3.68 16.22 2.86
N GLN A 263 -4.64 16.80 3.56
CA GLN A 263 -5.77 16.06 4.12
C GLN A 263 -7.05 16.81 3.79
N ILE A 264 -8.00 16.09 3.21
CA ILE A 264 -9.36 16.55 2.99
C ILE A 264 -10.20 16.12 4.19
N ASP A 265 -10.87 17.05 4.85
CA ASP A 265 -11.93 16.69 5.79
C ASP A 265 -13.18 16.32 4.99
N LEU A 266 -13.53 15.02 4.98
CA LEU A 266 -14.68 14.52 4.23
C LEU A 266 -16.04 15.00 4.77
N SER A 267 -16.08 15.61 5.96
CA SER A 267 -17.32 16.10 6.56
C SER A 267 -17.75 17.48 6.04
N ASP A 268 -16.78 18.32 5.68
CA ASP A 268 -17.02 19.70 5.25
C ASP A 268 -16.22 20.14 4.01
N GLY A 269 -15.38 19.25 3.47
CA GLY A 269 -14.54 19.51 2.30
C GLY A 269 -13.34 20.41 2.57
N SER A 270 -13.04 20.73 3.83
CA SER A 270 -11.90 21.58 4.17
C SER A 270 -10.57 20.88 3.86
N LEU A 271 -9.59 21.67 3.43
CA LEU A 271 -8.26 21.18 3.05
C LEU A 271 -7.22 21.66 4.08
N SER A 272 -6.44 20.72 4.60
CA SER A 272 -5.24 21.01 5.38
C SER A 272 -4.00 20.49 4.66
N ALA A 273 -2.85 21.13 4.91
CA ALA A 273 -1.63 20.94 4.16
C ALA A 273 -0.43 21.06 5.10
N GLY A 274 0.51 20.12 5.02
CA GLY A 274 1.71 20.09 5.86
C GLY A 274 2.96 19.68 5.08
N ALA A 275 4.06 20.40 5.28
CA ALA A 275 5.38 19.99 4.79
C ALA A 275 6.13 19.25 5.91
N LEU A 276 6.86 18.20 5.54
CA LEU A 276 7.65 17.40 6.48
C LEU A 276 9.12 17.85 6.38
N GLU A 277 9.65 18.47 7.44
CA GLU A 277 11.02 19.01 7.45
C GLU A 277 12.09 17.99 7.87
N ALA A 278 11.75 16.70 7.96
CA ALA A 278 12.61 15.69 8.57
C ALA A 278 13.75 15.16 7.68
N THR A 279 14.01 15.79 6.53
CA THR A 279 15.03 15.33 5.56
C THR A 279 16.03 16.42 5.24
N ASP A 280 17.31 16.05 5.14
CA ASP A 280 18.42 17.00 4.95
C ASP A 280 18.71 17.31 3.47
N GLY A 281 17.89 16.80 2.55
CA GLY A 281 18.00 17.04 1.11
C GLY A 281 16.70 16.74 0.35
N ASN A 282 16.81 16.58 -0.98
CA ASN A 282 15.66 16.30 -1.83
C ASN A 282 14.99 14.98 -1.44
N SER A 283 13.70 15.05 -1.15
CA SER A 283 12.87 13.91 -0.76
C SER A 283 11.41 14.16 -1.12
N ALA A 284 10.65 13.08 -1.29
CA ALA A 284 9.23 13.11 -1.63
C ALA A 284 8.49 11.96 -0.95
N LEU A 285 7.18 12.11 -0.77
CA LEU A 285 6.30 10.97 -0.48
C LEU A 285 5.70 10.48 -1.80
N TYR A 286 5.57 9.17 -1.92
CA TYR A 286 4.95 8.52 -3.07
C TYR A 286 3.67 7.79 -2.69
N GLY A 287 3.60 7.19 -1.50
CA GLY A 287 2.41 6.46 -1.07
C GLY A 287 1.88 6.77 0.31
N VAL A 288 0.60 6.44 0.52
CA VAL A 288 -0.14 6.64 1.77
C VAL A 288 -1.14 5.51 2.02
N SER A 289 -0.96 4.79 3.12
CA SER A 289 -1.87 3.68 3.46
C SER A 289 -3.19 4.18 4.05
N SER A 290 -4.21 3.30 4.12
CA SER A 290 -5.46 3.56 4.84
C SER A 290 -5.28 3.76 6.35
N GLN A 291 -4.11 3.44 6.90
CA GLN A 291 -3.78 3.67 8.31
C GLN A 291 -3.04 5.00 8.52
N GLY A 292 -2.80 5.78 7.45
CA GLY A 292 -2.07 7.04 7.51
C GLY A 292 -0.56 6.89 7.63
N MET A 293 -0.01 5.74 7.21
CA MET A 293 1.43 5.58 7.04
C MET A 293 1.82 6.14 5.67
N TYR A 294 2.83 7.01 5.65
CA TYR A 294 3.39 7.56 4.42
C TYR A 294 4.75 6.92 4.12
N VAL A 295 5.00 6.67 2.84
CA VAL A 295 6.29 6.16 2.34
C VAL A 295 6.85 7.09 1.29
N GLY A 296 8.18 7.16 1.22
CA GLY A 296 8.87 8.06 0.32
C GLY A 296 10.34 7.70 0.17
N SER A 297 11.03 8.41 -0.71
CA SER A 297 12.48 8.29 -0.84
C SER A 297 13.15 9.65 -0.94
N GLY A 298 14.44 9.68 -0.60
CA GLY A 298 15.21 10.90 -0.63
C GLY A 298 16.50 10.84 0.17
N LEU A 299 17.19 11.98 0.20
CA LEU A 299 18.36 12.19 1.04
C LEU A 299 17.92 12.43 2.49
N VAL A 300 18.12 11.41 3.33
CA VAL A 300 17.84 11.48 4.77
C VAL A 300 19.18 11.40 5.54
N TYR A 301 19.36 12.25 6.55
CA TYR A 301 20.53 12.24 7.45
C TYR A 301 21.91 12.34 6.77
N ALA A 302 22.00 13.01 5.62
CA ALA A 302 23.24 13.30 4.89
C ALA A 302 24.11 12.09 4.49
N ALA A 303 23.57 10.86 4.46
CA ALA A 303 24.37 9.65 4.23
C ALA A 303 24.10 8.92 2.90
N SER A 304 22.85 8.89 2.41
CA SER A 304 22.47 8.17 1.17
C SER A 304 21.05 8.53 0.72
N PHE A 305 20.72 8.26 -0.55
CA PHE A 305 19.35 8.36 -1.08
C PHE A 305 18.67 7.02 -0.81
N ASP A 306 17.71 6.99 0.11
CA ASP A 306 17.10 5.77 0.59
C ASP A 306 15.58 5.92 0.73
N ALA A 307 14.89 4.79 0.61
CA ALA A 307 13.50 4.69 0.97
C ALA A 307 13.29 4.80 2.48
N PHE A 308 12.23 5.49 2.86
CA PHE A 308 11.87 5.74 4.23
C PHE A 308 10.35 5.65 4.43
N ARG A 309 9.95 5.51 5.69
CA ARG A 309 8.57 5.70 6.13
C ARG A 309 8.45 6.82 7.17
N PHE A 310 7.32 7.50 7.16
CA PHE A 310 6.93 8.48 8.16
C PHE A 310 5.84 7.92 9.07
N GLU A 311 6.10 7.98 10.37
CA GLU A 311 5.10 7.88 11.44
C GLU A 311 4.89 9.31 11.97
N LEU A 312 3.64 9.75 12.21
CA LEU A 312 3.29 11.15 12.56
C LEU A 312 3.79 11.62 13.96
N SER A 313 4.75 10.92 14.56
CA SER A 313 5.53 11.33 15.73
C SER A 313 6.86 10.53 15.73
N PRO A 314 8.03 11.14 15.96
CA PRO A 314 9.30 10.86 15.24
C PRO A 314 10.07 9.59 15.70
N PRO A 315 10.93 8.98 14.85
CA PRO A 315 11.57 9.56 13.66
C PRO A 315 11.21 8.92 12.30
N VAL A 316 11.69 9.54 11.22
CA VAL A 316 11.77 8.91 9.87
C VAL A 316 12.54 7.60 10.02
N LYS A 317 11.93 6.50 9.58
CA LYS A 317 12.54 5.17 9.64
C LYS A 317 13.00 4.75 8.25
N LEU A 318 14.29 4.47 8.11
CA LEU A 318 14.86 3.96 6.86
C LEU A 318 14.44 2.50 6.67
N LEU A 319 14.16 2.15 5.41
CA LEU A 319 13.89 0.77 5.04
C LEU A 319 15.22 0.05 4.74
N PRO A 320 15.34 -1.25 5.10
CA PRO A 320 16.55 -2.01 4.80
C PRO A 320 16.68 -2.27 3.29
N THR A 321 17.89 -2.12 2.75
CA THR A 321 18.19 -2.40 1.34
C THR A 321 18.70 -3.84 1.18
N PRO A 322 17.96 -4.75 0.52
CA PRO A 322 18.43 -6.11 0.33
C PRO A 322 19.57 -6.14 -0.71
N GLY A 323 20.78 -6.47 -0.24
CA GLY A 323 21.94 -6.78 -1.10
C GLY A 323 22.71 -5.58 -1.68
N GLY A 324 22.10 -4.40 -1.85
CA GLY A 324 22.76 -3.22 -2.43
C GLY A 324 22.97 -2.04 -1.47
N SER A 325 23.07 -0.84 -2.06
CA SER A 325 23.46 0.39 -1.36
C SER A 325 22.45 1.54 -1.43
N TYR A 326 21.34 1.35 -2.14
CA TYR A 326 20.21 2.30 -2.19
C TYR A 326 18.92 1.57 -2.61
N CYS A 327 17.79 2.13 -2.18
CA CYS A 327 16.45 1.68 -2.52
C CYS A 327 15.50 2.86 -2.72
N ASP A 328 14.36 2.58 -3.34
CA ASP A 328 13.27 3.51 -3.56
C ASP A 328 11.92 2.80 -3.36
N VAL A 329 10.87 3.56 -3.10
CA VAL A 329 9.52 3.08 -2.82
C VAL A 329 8.51 3.86 -3.61
N GLU A 330 7.47 3.18 -4.06
CA GLU A 330 6.45 3.77 -4.93
C GLU A 330 5.06 3.72 -4.30
N SER A 331 4.76 2.71 -3.47
CA SER A 331 3.43 2.55 -2.88
C SER A 331 3.43 1.77 -1.58
N VAL A 332 2.35 1.91 -0.81
CA VAL A 332 2.12 1.18 0.43
C VAL A 332 0.63 0.84 0.60
N ASN A 333 0.32 -0.40 0.99
CA ASN A 333 -1.06 -0.82 1.23
C ASN A 333 -1.46 -0.70 2.72
N GLY A 334 -2.75 -0.91 2.98
CA GLY A 334 -3.38 -0.87 4.31
C GLY A 334 -2.95 -1.98 5.27
N VAL A 335 -2.24 -3.00 4.79
CA VAL A 335 -1.68 -4.11 5.61
C VAL A 335 -0.17 -3.99 5.83
N GLY A 336 0.44 -2.84 5.53
CA GLY A 336 1.85 -2.58 5.86
C GLY A 336 2.85 -3.24 4.91
N GLN A 337 2.46 -3.50 3.66
CA GLN A 337 3.37 -3.92 2.60
C GLN A 337 3.72 -2.72 1.73
N ILE A 338 5.00 -2.57 1.43
CA ILE A 338 5.53 -1.46 0.62
C ILE A 338 6.18 -2.05 -0.63
N ALA A 339 5.82 -1.53 -1.79
CA ALA A 339 6.44 -1.91 -3.06
C ALA A 339 7.40 -0.82 -3.54
N GLY A 340 8.48 -1.26 -4.16
CA GLY A 340 9.50 -0.41 -4.76
C GLY A 340 10.63 -1.23 -5.35
N TRP A 341 11.85 -0.75 -5.19
CA TRP A 341 13.02 -1.41 -5.79
C TRP A 341 14.30 -1.10 -5.04
N SER A 342 15.30 -1.97 -5.21
CA SER A 342 16.61 -1.78 -4.60
C SER A 342 17.73 -2.20 -5.54
N SER A 343 18.89 -1.60 -5.34
CA SER A 343 20.11 -2.09 -5.95
C SER A 343 20.52 -3.46 -5.39
N THR A 344 21.16 -4.27 -6.21
CA THR A 344 21.86 -5.49 -5.78
C THR A 344 23.35 -5.19 -5.56
N SER A 345 24.08 -6.13 -4.95
CA SER A 345 25.54 -6.03 -4.79
C SER A 345 26.30 -5.96 -6.11
N GLU A 346 25.66 -6.38 -7.20
CA GLU A 346 26.20 -6.42 -8.56
C GLU A 346 25.81 -5.17 -9.37
N GLY A 347 25.00 -4.28 -8.78
CA GLY A 347 24.56 -3.03 -9.40
C GLY A 347 23.31 -3.15 -10.29
N ALA A 348 22.66 -4.31 -10.33
CA ALA A 348 21.33 -4.45 -10.94
C ALA A 348 20.26 -3.78 -10.05
N LEU A 349 19.10 -3.47 -10.63
CA LEU A 349 17.94 -2.93 -9.92
C LEU A 349 16.84 -3.98 -9.91
N HIS A 350 16.46 -4.44 -8.72
CA HIS A 350 15.42 -5.45 -8.56
C HIS A 350 14.20 -4.87 -7.86
N ALA A 351 13.04 -5.42 -8.20
CA ALA A 351 11.82 -5.08 -7.49
C ALA A 351 11.91 -5.66 -6.07
N THR A 352 11.44 -4.88 -5.12
CA THR A 352 11.56 -5.19 -3.70
C THR A 352 10.23 -4.96 -3.00
N LEU A 353 9.88 -5.90 -2.13
CA LEU A 353 8.70 -5.85 -1.27
C LEU A 353 9.17 -5.77 0.18
N TRP A 354 8.84 -4.68 0.86
CA TRP A 354 9.03 -4.58 2.29
C TRP A 354 7.74 -4.96 3.03
N ARG A 355 7.88 -5.66 4.14
CA ARG A 355 6.76 -5.97 5.04
C ARG A 355 7.06 -5.42 6.42
N LEU A 356 6.12 -4.62 6.91
CA LEU A 356 6.05 -4.21 8.29
C LEU A 356 5.33 -5.32 9.04
N SER A 357 5.88 -5.71 10.19
CA SER A 357 5.22 -6.66 11.07
C SER A 357 5.48 -6.26 12.50
N LEU A 358 4.43 -6.28 13.32
CA LEU A 358 4.57 -6.11 14.76
C LEU A 358 5.50 -7.22 15.30
N GLU A 359 6.38 -6.90 16.24
CA GLU A 359 7.25 -7.90 16.89
C GLU A 359 6.43 -9.02 17.52
N THR A 360 5.24 -8.69 18.05
CA THR A 360 4.26 -9.65 18.56
C THR A 360 3.72 -10.57 17.45
N SER A 361 3.48 -10.05 16.24
CA SER A 361 3.13 -10.87 15.07
C SER A 361 4.26 -11.79 14.66
N VAL A 362 5.52 -11.32 14.68
CA VAL A 362 6.70 -12.14 14.38
C VAL A 362 6.86 -13.27 15.42
N ALA A 363 6.73 -12.94 16.71
CA ALA A 363 6.77 -13.92 17.79
C ALA A 363 5.63 -14.94 17.67
N ALA A 364 4.40 -14.47 17.39
CA ALA A 364 3.25 -15.34 17.19
C ALA A 364 3.40 -16.23 15.96
N SER A 365 4.00 -15.73 14.86
CA SER A 365 4.29 -16.52 13.66
C SER A 365 5.25 -17.67 13.96
N SER A 366 6.36 -17.38 14.66
CA SER A 366 7.33 -18.40 15.08
C SER A 366 6.68 -19.47 15.98
N GLN A 367 5.84 -19.05 16.92
CA GLN A 367 5.11 -19.99 17.79
C GLN A 367 4.05 -20.80 17.01
N LEU A 368 3.39 -20.21 16.00
CA LEU A 368 2.46 -20.90 15.12
C LEU A 368 3.16 -21.99 14.29
N ASP A 369 4.36 -21.72 13.77
CA ASP A 369 5.16 -22.73 13.05
C ASP A 369 5.52 -23.92 13.95
N VAL A 370 5.89 -23.64 15.21
CA VAL A 370 6.12 -24.68 16.22
C VAL A 370 4.84 -25.48 16.47
N LEU A 371 3.68 -24.83 16.57
CA LEU A 371 2.40 -25.51 16.78
C LEU A 371 1.98 -26.35 15.57
N VAL A 372 2.20 -25.88 14.35
CA VAL A 372 1.95 -26.65 13.11
C VAL A 372 2.82 -27.90 13.09
N ASN A 373 4.11 -27.77 13.39
CA ASN A 373 5.03 -28.90 13.48
C ASN A 373 4.64 -29.89 14.59
N LEU A 374 4.15 -29.39 15.73
CA LEU A 374 3.65 -30.22 16.82
C LEU A 374 2.41 -31.02 16.39
N VAL A 375 1.46 -30.41 15.69
CA VAL A 375 0.28 -31.11 15.15
C VAL A 375 0.69 -32.21 14.17
N ALA A 376 1.65 -31.93 13.27
CA ALA A 376 2.16 -32.92 12.34
C ALA A 376 2.84 -34.10 13.08
N MET A 377 3.71 -33.80 14.04
CA MET A 377 4.40 -34.80 14.86
C MET A 377 3.42 -35.70 15.64
N LEU A 378 2.40 -35.11 16.26
CA LEU A 378 1.38 -35.86 17.02
C LEU A 378 0.49 -36.72 16.12
N ALA A 379 0.29 -36.32 14.86
CA ALA A 379 -0.37 -37.18 13.88
C ALA A 379 0.51 -38.38 13.50
N ASP A 380 1.81 -38.16 13.29
CA ASP A 380 2.77 -39.22 12.96
C ASP A 380 2.93 -40.26 14.09
N THR A 381 2.82 -39.82 15.35
CA THR A 381 2.86 -40.71 16.52
C THR A 381 1.51 -41.41 16.80
N GLY A 382 0.47 -41.12 16.01
CA GLY A 382 -0.87 -41.68 16.16
C GLY A 382 -1.68 -41.08 17.31
N GLU A 383 -1.22 -39.97 17.90
CA GLU A 383 -1.94 -39.25 18.95
C GLU A 383 -3.07 -38.37 18.41
N ILE A 384 -3.05 -38.06 17.10
CA ILE A 384 -4.13 -37.40 16.36
C ILE A 384 -4.57 -38.32 15.22
N GLU A 385 -5.84 -38.70 15.20
CA GLU A 385 -6.41 -39.45 14.08
C GLU A 385 -6.49 -38.58 12.82
N ALA A 386 -6.28 -39.19 11.64
CA ALA A 386 -6.31 -38.50 10.35
C ALA A 386 -7.60 -37.67 10.08
N GLN A 387 -8.72 -38.08 10.68
CA GLN A 387 -10.01 -37.38 10.54
C GLN A 387 -10.06 -36.05 11.31
N ALA A 388 -9.24 -35.90 12.35
CA ALA A 388 -9.11 -34.66 13.12
C ALA A 388 -8.00 -33.75 12.55
N LEU A 389 -7.04 -34.30 11.80
CA LEU A 389 -5.87 -33.57 11.31
C LEU A 389 -6.24 -32.43 10.34
N ASN A 390 -6.92 -32.72 9.22
CA ASN A 390 -7.18 -31.71 8.19
C ASN A 390 -7.93 -30.46 8.71
N PRO A 391 -8.99 -30.59 9.54
CA PRO A 391 -9.66 -29.43 10.12
C PRO A 391 -8.79 -28.59 11.06
N LEU A 392 -7.81 -29.20 11.73
CA LEU A 392 -6.87 -28.52 12.63
C LEU A 392 -5.80 -27.79 11.84
N SER A 393 -5.15 -28.46 10.88
CA SER A 393 -4.14 -27.87 10.01
C SER A 393 -4.68 -26.68 9.22
N SER A 394 -5.91 -26.79 8.70
CA SER A 394 -6.55 -25.69 7.97
C SER A 394 -6.78 -24.44 8.83
N LYS A 395 -7.12 -24.61 10.13
CA LYS A 395 -7.28 -23.48 11.06
C LYS A 395 -5.95 -22.83 11.42
N LEU A 396 -4.90 -23.64 11.63
CA LEU A 396 -3.56 -23.12 11.88
C LEU A 396 -3.03 -22.33 10.68
N GLN A 397 -3.15 -22.87 9.47
CA GLN A 397 -2.80 -22.16 8.23
C GLN A 397 -3.60 -20.86 8.07
N SER A 398 -4.90 -20.90 8.33
CA SER A 398 -5.75 -19.71 8.27
C SER A 398 -5.36 -18.66 9.32
N SER A 399 -4.82 -19.10 10.47
CA SER A 399 -4.31 -18.24 11.53
C SER A 399 -2.95 -17.65 11.18
N GLN A 400 -2.01 -18.45 10.65
CA GLN A 400 -0.73 -17.97 10.11
C GLN A 400 -0.97 -16.88 9.07
N ALA A 401 -1.85 -17.14 8.09
CA ALA A 401 -2.19 -16.16 7.08
C ALA A 401 -2.91 -14.91 7.65
N ALA A 402 -3.50 -14.99 8.85
CA ALA A 402 -4.05 -13.80 9.52
C ALA A 402 -2.96 -13.01 10.25
N VAL A 403 -2.01 -13.68 10.88
CA VAL A 403 -0.84 -13.07 11.54
C VAL A 403 0.06 -12.39 10.49
N GLU A 404 0.29 -13.01 9.33
CA GLU A 404 1.04 -12.43 8.20
C GLU A 404 0.42 -11.17 7.61
N ARG A 405 -0.88 -10.95 7.86
CA ARG A 405 -1.62 -9.75 7.44
C ARG A 405 -1.86 -8.78 8.60
N ASP A 406 -1.17 -8.98 9.73
CA ASP A 406 -1.35 -8.24 10.99
C ASP A 406 -2.81 -8.16 11.49
N ASN A 407 -3.66 -9.10 11.06
CA ASN A 407 -5.05 -9.18 11.50
C ASN A 407 -5.15 -10.02 12.78
N LEU A 408 -4.67 -9.44 13.88
CA LEU A 408 -4.56 -10.12 15.17
C LEU A 408 -5.91 -10.62 15.68
N THR A 409 -6.98 -9.85 15.50
CA THR A 409 -8.33 -10.25 15.89
C THR A 409 -8.77 -11.51 15.13
N ALA A 410 -8.54 -11.56 13.81
CA ALA A 410 -8.86 -12.76 13.03
C ALA A 410 -7.98 -13.96 13.42
N ALA A 411 -6.70 -13.74 13.70
CA ALA A 411 -5.79 -14.77 14.17
C ALA A 411 -6.25 -15.36 15.53
N ILE A 412 -6.53 -14.51 16.52
CA ILE A 412 -7.04 -14.89 17.84
C ILE A 412 -8.34 -15.69 17.70
N ASN A 413 -9.29 -15.22 16.88
CA ASN A 413 -10.56 -15.92 16.65
C ASN A 413 -10.35 -17.32 16.04
N LYS A 414 -9.41 -17.46 15.10
CA LYS A 414 -9.09 -18.74 14.46
C LYS A 414 -8.36 -19.70 15.40
N LEU A 415 -7.46 -19.20 16.25
CA LEU A 415 -6.81 -19.98 17.31
C LEU A 415 -7.81 -20.41 18.39
N GLY A 416 -8.76 -19.55 18.76
CA GLY A 416 -9.84 -19.93 19.66
C GLY A 416 -10.74 -21.03 19.07
N ALA A 417 -11.04 -20.95 17.76
CA ALA A 417 -11.74 -22.02 17.06
C ALA A 417 -10.93 -23.33 17.02
N PHE A 418 -9.61 -23.26 16.82
CA PHE A 418 -8.72 -24.40 16.92
C PHE A 418 -8.76 -25.04 18.32
N GLN A 419 -8.66 -24.25 19.40
CA GLN A 419 -8.75 -24.77 20.78
C GLN A 419 -10.08 -25.46 21.07
N ASN A 420 -11.19 -24.88 20.62
CA ASN A 420 -12.51 -25.48 20.78
C ASN A 420 -12.62 -26.84 20.09
N ASP A 421 -12.09 -26.96 18.88
CA ASP A 421 -12.09 -28.23 18.13
C ASP A 421 -11.18 -29.28 18.78
N VAL A 422 -9.99 -28.90 19.21
CA VAL A 422 -9.09 -29.80 19.96
C VAL A 422 -9.78 -30.30 21.23
N GLY A 423 -10.39 -29.41 22.01
CA GLY A 423 -11.12 -29.77 23.22
C GLY A 423 -12.32 -30.68 22.96
N ALA A 424 -13.05 -30.48 21.85
CA ALA A 424 -14.17 -31.33 21.48
C ALA A 424 -13.77 -32.77 21.09
N GLN A 425 -12.55 -32.93 20.57
CA GLN A 425 -11.99 -34.22 20.14
C GLN A 425 -11.08 -34.89 21.19
N ALA A 426 -10.78 -34.21 22.30
CA ALA A 426 -9.97 -34.72 23.39
C ALA A 426 -10.53 -36.04 23.96
N GLY A 427 -9.65 -37.02 24.13
CA GLY A 427 -9.99 -38.38 24.57
C GLY A 427 -10.81 -39.20 23.56
N LYS A 428 -11.08 -38.66 22.36
CA LYS A 428 -11.74 -39.34 21.24
C LYS A 428 -10.74 -39.55 20.13
N LYS A 429 -10.62 -38.57 19.23
CA LYS A 429 -9.74 -38.60 18.05
C LYS A 429 -8.38 -37.96 18.30
N ILE A 430 -8.21 -37.36 19.47
CA ILE A 430 -6.96 -36.77 19.95
C ILE A 430 -6.75 -37.31 21.37
N THR A 431 -5.57 -37.83 21.68
CA THR A 431 -5.26 -38.26 23.05
C THR A 431 -5.42 -37.08 24.01
N GLN A 432 -5.77 -37.35 25.27
CA GLN A 432 -5.94 -36.26 26.23
C GLN A 432 -4.63 -35.46 26.42
N SER A 433 -3.49 -36.15 26.42
CA SER A 433 -2.16 -35.51 26.49
C SER A 433 -1.87 -34.59 25.31
N ALA A 434 -2.16 -35.03 24.09
CA ALA A 434 -2.00 -34.21 22.89
C ALA A 434 -2.95 -33.01 22.91
N ALA A 435 -4.20 -33.22 23.31
CA ALA A 435 -5.18 -32.14 23.40
C ALA A 435 -4.76 -31.06 24.39
N ASP A 436 -4.28 -31.45 25.58
CA ASP A 436 -3.80 -30.52 26.60
C ASP A 436 -2.59 -29.71 26.11
N ALA A 437 -1.62 -30.37 25.44
CA ALA A 437 -0.45 -29.72 24.87
C ALA A 437 -0.80 -28.71 23.77
N LEU A 438 -1.69 -29.09 22.85
CA LEU A 438 -2.15 -28.23 21.76
C LEU A 438 -2.96 -27.02 22.26
N ILE A 439 -3.83 -27.22 23.25
CA ILE A 439 -4.60 -26.13 23.86
C ILE A 439 -3.68 -25.15 24.57
N ALA A 440 -2.69 -25.64 25.33
CA ALA A 440 -1.73 -24.80 26.03
C ALA A 440 -0.85 -24.00 25.06
N ALA A 441 -0.36 -24.64 24.00
CA ALA A 441 0.42 -23.96 22.96
C ALA A 441 -0.41 -22.85 22.27
N ALA A 442 -1.64 -23.16 21.85
CA ALA A 442 -2.53 -22.17 21.26
C ALA A 442 -2.88 -21.02 22.23
N ALA A 443 -3.06 -21.32 23.52
CA ALA A 443 -3.31 -20.29 24.55
C ALA A 443 -2.11 -19.34 24.70
N SER A 444 -0.88 -19.87 24.64
CA SER A 444 0.33 -19.05 24.70
C SER A 444 0.41 -18.10 23.50
N ILE A 445 0.06 -18.56 22.31
CA ILE A 445 0.06 -17.73 21.09
C ILE A 445 -1.01 -16.63 21.20
N ILE A 446 -2.22 -16.99 21.65
CA ILE A 446 -3.28 -16.00 21.88
C ILE A 446 -2.80 -14.93 22.88
N ALA A 447 -2.16 -15.32 23.99
CA ALA A 447 -1.63 -14.36 24.95
C ALA A 447 -0.55 -13.44 24.34
N THR A 448 0.29 -13.96 23.45
CA THR A 448 1.27 -13.15 22.69
C THR A 448 0.57 -12.17 21.76
N LEU A 449 -0.48 -12.60 21.05
CA LEU A 449 -1.27 -11.73 20.16
C LEU A 449 -2.10 -10.69 20.92
N GLU A 450 -2.64 -11.03 22.10
CA GLU A 450 -3.39 -10.12 22.98
C GLU A 450 -2.49 -9.08 23.66
N ALA A 451 -1.19 -9.36 23.76
CA ALA A 451 -0.20 -8.44 24.31
C ALA A 451 0.28 -7.39 23.29
N ALA A 452 -0.15 -7.48 22.03
CA ALA A 452 0.15 -6.49 21.01
C ALA A 452 -0.56 -5.15 21.31
N PRO A 453 0.10 -3.99 21.06
CA PRO A 453 -0.41 -2.67 21.39
C PRO A 453 -1.65 -2.22 20.60
#